data_AF-A0A2V6R492-F1
#
_entry.id   AF-A0A2V6R492-F1
#
_cell.length_a   1.000
_cell.length_b   1.000
_cell.length_c   1.000
_cell.angle_alpha   90.00
_cell.angle_beta   90.00
_cell.angle_gamma   90.00
#
_symmetry.space_group_name_H-M   'P 1'
#
loop_
_entity.id
_entity.type
_entity.pdbx_description
1 polymer ?
#
loop_
_entity_poly.entity_id
_entity_poly.type
_entity_poly.pdbx_seq_one_letter_code
_entity_poly.pdbx_strand_id
1 'polypeptide(L)' 'MDVLLVGLGRWGEKHLRVLRELGATVWVADVVPERLDRAVAQGVDPAHAVADYRVALAHVAAADIVT' A
#
# COMPACT_ATOMS: atom_id res chain seq x y z
N MET A 1 -5.74 -0.39 -12.27
CA MET A 1 -5.69 -1.73 -11.65
C MET A 1 -5.41 -1.52 -10.18
N ASP A 2 -6.13 -2.23 -9.33
CA ASP A 2 -6.03 -2.04 -7.88
C ASP A 2 -5.04 -3.07 -7.33
N VAL A 3 -3.98 -2.59 -6.69
CA VAL A 3 -2.86 -3.42 -6.20
C VAL A 3 -2.70 -3.22 -4.72
N LEU A 4 -2.55 -4.31 -3.98
CA LEU A 4 -2.18 -4.29 -2.58
C LEU A 4 -0.66 -4.37 -2.42
N LEU A 5 -0.06 -3.37 -1.80
CA LEU A 5 1.32 -3.37 -1.36
C LEU A 5 1.39 -3.77 0.13
N VAL A 6 2.02 -4.91 0.43
CA VAL A 6 2.22 -5.39 1.81
C VAL A 6 3.66 -5.15 2.23
N GLY A 7 3.84 -4.37 3.29
CA GLY A 7 5.13 -3.96 3.81
C GLY A 7 5.55 -2.59 3.28
N LEU A 8 5.66 -1.60 4.18
CA LEU A 8 6.05 -0.23 3.91
C LEU A 8 7.43 0.11 4.48
N GLY A 9 8.32 -0.88 4.50
CA GLY A 9 9.74 -0.68 4.80
C GLY A 9 10.47 0.06 3.67
N ARG A 10 11.80 0.01 3.69
CA ARG A 10 12.65 0.72 2.71
C ARG A 10 12.31 0.38 1.25
N TRP A 11 11.95 -0.87 0.97
CA TRP A 11 11.57 -1.32 -0.38
C TRP A 11 10.11 -1.00 -0.69
N GLY A 12 9.22 -1.16 0.30
CA GLY A 12 7.82 -0.75 0.20
C GLY A 12 7.65 0.69 -0.26
N GLU A 13 8.38 1.64 0.33
CA GLU A 13 8.32 3.05 -0.11
C GLU A 13 8.71 3.25 -1.58
N LYS A 14 9.70 2.48 -2.07
CA LYS A 14 10.11 2.55 -3.49
C LYS A 14 9.05 1.94 -4.41
N HIS A 15 8.49 0.80 -4.02
CA HIS A 15 7.44 0.11 -4.78
C HIS A 15 6.16 0.96 -4.83
N LEU A 16 5.78 1.59 -3.71
CA LEU A 16 4.66 2.52 -3.65
C LEU A 16 4.81 3.64 -4.69
N ARG A 17 6.00 4.25 -4.79
CA ARG A 17 6.27 5.27 -5.81
C ARG A 17 6.08 4.72 -7.22
N VAL A 18 6.72 3.59 -7.54
CA VAL A 18 6.67 2.99 -8.90
C VAL A 18 5.24 2.59 -9.27
N LEU A 19 4.50 1.93 -8.38
CA LEU A 19 3.11 1.52 -8.63
C LEU A 19 2.22 2.72 -8.94
N ARG A 20 2.43 3.84 -8.25
CA ARG A 20 1.68 5.08 -8.51
C ARG A 20 2.09 5.77 -9.80
N GLU A 21 3.37 5.78 -10.14
CA GLU A 21 3.87 6.28 -11.43
C GLU A 21 3.31 5.46 -12.61
N LEU A 22 3.06 4.16 -12.40
CA LEU A 22 2.37 3.29 -13.36
C LEU A 22 0.85 3.50 -13.42
N GLY A 23 0.30 4.41 -12.61
CA GLY A 23 -1.13 4.71 -12.57
C GLY A 23 -1.98 3.64 -11.87
N ALA A 24 -1.39 2.80 -11.02
CA ALA A 24 -2.16 1.88 -10.19
C ALA A 24 -2.88 2.63 -9.05
N THR A 25 -4.08 2.15 -8.71
CA THR A 25 -4.71 2.50 -7.44
C THR A 25 -4.12 1.58 -6.38
N VAL A 26 -3.47 2.15 -5.36
CA VAL A 26 -2.69 1.35 -4.41
C VAL A 26 -3.42 1.27 -3.07
N TRP A 27 -3.64 0.04 -2.62
CA TRP A 27 -3.91 -0.31 -1.23
C TRP A 27 -2.57 -0.60 -0.54
N VAL A 28 -2.42 -0.18 0.70
CA VAL A 28 -1.20 -0.45 1.49
C VAL A 28 -1.56 -1.16 2.79
N ALA A 29 -0.75 -2.15 3.16
CA ALA A 29 -0.84 -2.83 4.44
C ALA A 29 0.51 -2.88 5.16
N ASP A 30 0.56 -2.39 6.39
CA ASP A 30 1.70 -2.52 7.30
C ASP A 30 1.19 -2.55 8.74
N VAL A 31 1.87 -3.29 9.61
CA VAL A 31 1.50 -3.41 11.03
C VAL A 31 2.00 -2.23 11.87
N VAL A 32 2.92 -1.42 11.33
CA VAL A 32 3.50 -0.24 11.98
C VAL A 32 2.70 1.00 11.57
N PRO A 33 1.91 1.62 12.49
CA PRO A 33 1.03 2.74 12.18
C PRO A 33 1.75 3.93 11.53
N GLU A 34 2.96 4.24 12.00
CA GLU A 34 3.74 5.38 11.50
C GLU A 34 4.11 5.23 10.02
N ARG A 35 4.14 4.01 9.49
CA ARG A 35 4.38 3.77 8.06
C ARG A 35 3.12 3.98 7.23
N LEU A 36 1.95 3.61 7.76
CA LEU A 36 0.66 3.90 7.14
C LEU A 36 0.44 5.42 7.06
N ASP A 37 0.69 6.14 8.16
CA ASP A 37 0.58 7.61 8.20
C ASP A 37 1.46 8.28 7.15
N ARG A 38 2.69 7.78 6.95
CA ARG A 38 3.60 8.26 5.89
C ARG A 38 3.04 7.97 4.50
N ALA A 39 2.48 6.79 4.26
CA ALA A 39 1.90 6.46 2.96
C ALA A 39 0.71 7.37 2.64
N VAL A 40 -0.14 7.67 3.64
CA VAL A 40 -1.23 8.63 3.52
C VAL A 40 -0.70 10.04 3.24
N ALA A 41 0.33 10.48 3.96
CA ALA A 41 0.98 11.79 3.71
C ALA A 41 1.60 11.88 2.31
N GLN A 42 2.00 10.75 1.71
CA GLN A 42 2.47 10.66 0.34
C GLN A 42 1.33 10.63 -0.68
N GLY A 43 0.07 10.59 -0.24
CA GLY A 43 -1.13 10.67 -1.08
C GLY A 43 -1.80 9.33 -1.38
N VAL A 44 -1.56 8.29 -0.58
CA VAL A 44 -2.45 7.11 -0.55
C VAL A 44 -3.77 7.53 0.08
N ASP A 45 -4.89 7.07 -0.48
CA ASP A 45 -6.20 7.30 0.12
C ASP A 45 -6.22 6.71 1.55
N PRO A 46 -6.60 7.46 2.59
CA PRO A 46 -6.74 6.93 3.95
C PRO A 46 -7.60 5.66 4.03
N ALA A 47 -8.63 5.52 3.19
CA ALA A 47 -9.47 4.33 3.14
C ALA A 47 -8.75 3.09 2.60
N HIS A 48 -7.62 3.29 1.92
CA HIS A 48 -6.78 2.24 1.34
C HIS A 48 -5.55 1.90 2.19
N ALA A 49 -5.36 2.58 3.33
CA ALA A 49 -4.25 2.33 4.26
C ALA A 49 -4.74 1.52 5.47
N VAL A 50 -4.42 0.23 5.50
CA VAL A 50 -4.98 -0.72 6.48
C VAL A 50 -3.91 -1.42 7.30
N ALA A 51 -4.18 -1.66 8.58
CA ALA A 51 -3.27 -2.44 9.44
C ALA A 51 -3.35 -3.96 9.17
N ASP A 52 -4.46 -4.43 8.57
CA ASP A 52 -4.70 -5.82 8.23
C ASP A 52 -4.96 -5.95 6.73
N TYR A 53 -4.04 -6.61 6.04
CA TYR A 53 -4.09 -6.80 4.58
C TYR A 53 -5.37 -7.52 4.12
N ARG A 54 -5.98 -8.33 4.99
CA ARG A 54 -7.21 -9.09 4.66
C ARG A 54 -8.38 -8.18 4.31
N VAL A 55 -8.39 -6.95 4.83
CA VAL A 55 -9.40 -5.93 4.50
C VAL A 55 -9.34 -5.54 3.03
N ALA A 56 -8.16 -5.57 2.41
CA ALA A 56 -7.96 -5.15 1.02
C ALA A 56 -8.18 -6.27 -0.02
N LEU A 57 -8.15 -7.54 0.39
CA LEU A 57 -8.11 -8.69 -0.54
C LEU A 57 -9.30 -8.74 -1.51
N ALA A 58 -10.49 -8.29 -1.09
CA ALA A 58 -11.68 -8.26 -1.93
C ALA A 58 -11.70 -7.10 -2.95
N HIS A 59 -10.78 -6.15 -2.82
CA HIS A 59 -10.75 -4.90 -3.59
C HIS A 59 -9.61 -4.83 -4.61
N VAL A 60 -8.68 -5.78 -4.58
CA VAL A 60 -7.45 -5.73 -5.38
C VAL A 60 -7.36 -6.90 -6.35
N ALA A 61 -6.72 -6.66 -7.50
CA ALA A 61 -6.47 -7.67 -8.52
C ALA A 61 -5.11 -8.38 -8.34
N ALA A 62 -4.20 -7.77 -7.58
CA ALA A 62 -2.85 -8.29 -7.37
C ALA A 62 -2.29 -7.84 -6.01
N ALA A 63 -1.27 -8.56 -5.54
CA ALA A 63 -0.49 -8.19 -4.36
C ALA A 63 1.01 -8.11 -4.70
N ASP A 64 1.66 -7.09 -4.17
CA ASP A 64 3.11 -6.88 -4.14
C ASP A 64 3.57 -6.98 -2.68
N ILE A 65 4.40 -7.97 -2.37
CA ILE A 65 4.77 -8.31 -0.99
C ILE A 65 6.26 -8.07 -0.80
N VAL A 66 6.60 -7.08 0.04
CA VAL A 66 7.96 -6.60 0.29
C VAL A 66 8.19 -6.36 1.79
N THR A 67 7.98 -7.43 2.57
CA THR A 67 8.22 -7.51 4.02
C THR A 67 9.70 -7.52 4.38
#